data_AF-A0A0Q2XMK0-F1
#
_entry.id   AF-A0A0Q2XMK0-F1
#
_cell.length_a   1.000
_cell.length_b   1.000
_cell.length_c   1.000
_cell.angle_alpha   90.00
_cell.angle_beta   90.00
_cell.angle_gamma   90.00
#
_symmetry.space_group_name_H-M   'P 1'
#
loop_
_entity.id
_entity.type
_entity.pdbx_description
1 polymer ?
#
loop_
_entity_poly.entity_id
_entity_poly.type
_entity_poly.pdbx_seq_one_letter_code
_entity_poly.pdbx_strand_id
1 'polypeptide(L)'
;MKAGIYPIDPEKALDIFDTIARYGIVGVDVENAASIFDNMLDSNAEKLHYARRILDSGKIDRAVLVLREDGGVFIIKVENVVDIRITIRDALRLIKDFSLSQG
;
A
#
# COMPACT_ATOMS: atom_id res chain seq x y z
N MET A 1 -20.19 -0.88 7.56
CA MET A 1 -19.21 -1.92 7.15
C MET A 1 -18.39 -2.30 8.37
N LYS A 2 -17.91 -3.55 8.49
CA LYS A 2 -17.08 -3.94 9.63
C LYS A 2 -15.61 -3.69 9.26
N ALA A 3 -14.89 -2.95 10.11
CA ALA A 3 -13.44 -2.80 9.96
C ALA A 3 -12.74 -4.16 10.04
N GLY A 4 -11.65 -4.32 9.29
CA GLY A 4 -10.93 -5.59 9.21
C GLY A 4 -9.49 -5.42 8.76
N ILE A 5 -8.63 -6.34 9.17
CA ILE A 5 -7.23 -6.41 8.73
C ILE A 5 -7.11 -7.65 7.85
N TYR A 6 -6.54 -7.45 6.66
CA TYR A 6 -6.34 -8.48 5.66
C TYR A 6 -4.83 -8.60 5.43
N PRO A 7 -4.17 -9.60 6.02
CA PRO A 7 -2.78 -9.90 5.72
C PRO A 7 -2.61 -10.22 4.23
N ILE A 8 -1.51 -9.75 3.64
CA ILE A 8 -1.21 -9.94 2.22
C ILE A 8 0.21 -10.50 2.13
N ASP A 9 0.37 -11.59 1.38
CA ASP A 9 1.67 -12.17 1.09
C ASP A 9 2.53 -11.20 0.26
N PRO A 10 3.86 -11.16 0.45
CA PRO A 10 4.76 -10.25 -0.27
C PRO A 10 4.58 -10.26 -1.80
N GLU A 11 4.46 -11.44 -2.42
CA GLU A 11 4.27 -11.58 -3.87
C GLU A 11 2.94 -10.94 -4.31
N LYS A 12 1.85 -11.24 -3.60
CA LYS A 12 0.53 -10.64 -3.88
C LYS A 12 0.52 -9.14 -3.62
N ALA A 13 1.33 -8.65 -2.68
CA ALA A 13 1.43 -7.22 -2.39
C ALA A 13 1.99 -6.44 -3.60
N LEU A 14 2.95 -7.01 -4.32
CA LEU A 14 3.49 -6.42 -5.56
C LEU A 14 2.42 -6.36 -6.65
N ASP A 15 1.69 -7.46 -6.88
CA ASP A 15 0.61 -7.51 -7.87
C ASP A 15 -0.51 -6.50 -7.56
N ILE A 16 -0.86 -6.37 -6.28
CA ILE A 16 -1.81 -5.37 -5.81
C ILE A 16 -1.28 -3.97 -6.09
N PHE A 17 -0.02 -3.69 -5.73
CA PHE A 17 0.60 -2.39 -5.93
C PHE A 17 0.57 -1.96 -7.41
N ASP A 18 0.94 -2.86 -8.33
CA ASP A 18 0.96 -2.57 -9.78
C ASP A 18 -0.42 -2.26 -10.36
N THR A 19 -1.49 -2.69 -9.69
CA THR A 19 -2.86 -2.51 -10.15
C THR A 19 -3.69 -1.56 -9.30
N ILE A 20 -3.08 -0.96 -8.26
CA ILE A 20 -3.78 -0.24 -7.20
C ILE A 20 -4.47 1.04 -7.68
N ALA A 21 -3.94 1.66 -8.74
CA ALA A 21 -4.51 2.84 -9.39
C ALA A 21 -5.95 2.64 -9.87
N ARG A 22 -6.35 1.39 -10.17
CA ARG A 22 -7.70 1.04 -10.63
C ARG A 22 -8.77 1.10 -9.54
N TYR A 23 -8.37 1.22 -8.27
CA TYR A 23 -9.26 1.17 -7.11
C TYR A 23 -9.49 2.55 -6.47
N GLY A 24 -9.10 3.63 -7.15
CA GLY A 24 -9.33 5.00 -6.68
C GLY A 24 -8.40 5.38 -5.52
N ILE A 25 -7.16 5.74 -5.86
CA ILE A 25 -6.17 6.22 -4.88
C ILE A 25 -6.54 7.63 -4.43
N VAL A 26 -6.67 7.82 -3.11
CA VAL A 26 -6.97 9.14 -2.52
C VAL A 26 -5.75 9.77 -1.85
N GLY A 27 -4.77 8.96 -1.46
CA GLY A 27 -3.54 9.44 -0.83
C GLY A 27 -2.46 8.37 -0.86
N VAL A 28 -1.21 8.83 -0.94
CA VAL A 28 -0.02 7.99 -0.90
C VAL A 28 0.96 8.67 0.04
N ASP A 29 1.46 7.91 1.00
CA ASP A 29 2.49 8.33 1.94
C ASP A 29 3.59 7.28 1.94
N VAL A 30 4.83 7.75 1.87
CA VAL A 30 6.02 6.91 1.97
C VAL A 30 6.83 7.51 3.10
N GLU A 31 7.09 6.75 4.16
CA GLU A 31 7.93 7.15 5.28
C GLU A 31 9.18 6.27 5.27
N ASN A 32 10.35 6.87 5.15
CA ASN A 32 11.65 6.23 5.17
C ASN A 32 12.41 6.68 6.41
N ALA A 33 12.52 5.81 7.41
CA ALA A 33 13.23 6.10 8.65
C ALA A 33 14.74 6.36 8.44
N ALA A 34 15.30 5.95 7.30
CA ALA A 34 16.70 6.17 6.94
C ALA A 34 16.93 7.45 6.11
N SER A 35 15.88 8.16 5.68
CA SER A 35 16.02 9.29 4.75
C SER A 35 14.85 10.27 4.83
N ILE A 36 15.15 11.58 4.85
CA ILE A 36 14.13 12.66 4.93
C ILE A 36 13.57 13.02 3.54
N PHE A 37 13.91 12.25 2.48
CA PHE A 37 13.52 12.53 1.09
C PHE A 37 12.00 12.61 0.87
N ASP A 38 11.21 12.02 1.76
CA ASP A 38 9.76 11.86 1.59
C ASP A 38 8.98 13.18 1.57
N ASN A 39 9.53 14.24 2.17
CA ASN A 39 8.90 15.57 2.23
C ASN A 39 9.04 16.38 0.93
N MET A 40 9.68 15.84 -0.12
CA MET A 40 9.91 16.56 -1.38
C MET A 40 9.02 16.08 -2.54
N LEU A 41 8.19 15.06 -2.34
CA LEU A 41 7.30 14.53 -3.39
C LEU A 41 5.91 15.14 -3.25
N ASP A 42 5.52 15.97 -4.21
CA ASP A 42 4.32 16.80 -4.14
C ASP A 42 3.06 16.07 -4.63
N SER A 43 3.20 15.01 -5.43
CA SER A 43 2.07 14.30 -6.05
C SER A 43 1.99 12.81 -5.69
N ASN A 44 0.77 12.28 -5.63
CA ASN A 44 0.53 10.84 -5.47
C ASN A 44 1.22 10.01 -6.57
N ALA A 45 1.33 10.52 -7.78
CA ALA A 45 1.97 9.83 -8.90
C ALA A 45 3.48 9.67 -8.69
N GLU A 46 4.17 10.74 -8.27
CA GLU A 46 5.60 10.69 -7.93
C GLU A 46 5.86 9.77 -6.73
N LYS A 47 5.01 9.85 -5.70
CA LYS A 47 5.10 8.97 -4.54
C LYS A 47 4.91 7.49 -4.90
N LEU A 48 3.98 7.16 -5.79
CA LEU A 48 3.82 5.79 -6.29
C LEU A 48 5.03 5.33 -7.10
N HIS A 49 5.57 6.20 -7.96
CA HIS A 49 6.76 5.87 -8.73
C HIS A 49 7.97 5.62 -7.83
N TYR A 50 8.16 6.46 -6.81
CA TYR A 50 9.20 6.27 -5.80
C TYR A 50 8.99 4.99 -4.99
N ALA A 51 7.78 4.74 -4.50
CA ALA A 51 7.42 3.51 -3.81
C ALA A 51 7.68 2.27 -4.68
N ARG A 52 7.37 2.31 -5.99
CA ARG A 52 7.66 1.18 -6.89
C ARG A 52 9.15 0.87 -6.96
N ARG A 53 9.99 1.90 -7.08
CA ARG A 53 11.45 1.73 -7.10
C ARG A 53 11.97 1.09 -5.81
N ILE A 54 11.43 1.48 -4.66
CA ILE A 54 11.78 0.86 -3.37
C ILE A 54 11.39 -0.62 -3.35
N LEU A 55 10.18 -0.95 -3.84
CA LEU A 55 9.68 -2.32 -3.90
C LEU A 55 10.44 -3.21 -4.89
N ASP A 56 10.98 -2.63 -5.98
CA ASP A 56 11.82 -3.37 -6.94
C ASP A 56 13.17 -3.78 -6.36
N SER A 57 13.77 -2.93 -5.51
CA SER A 57 15.08 -3.16 -4.93
C SER A 57 15.07 -3.80 -3.55
N GLY A 58 13.96 -3.64 -2.83
CA GLY A 58 13.86 -3.94 -1.40
C GLY A 58 13.06 -5.20 -1.10
N LYS A 59 13.32 -5.77 0.07
CA LYS A 59 12.53 -6.90 0.58
C LYS A 59 11.28 -6.41 1.33
N ILE A 60 10.10 -6.85 0.88
CA ILE A 60 8.85 -6.66 1.63
C ILE A 60 8.87 -7.57 2.86
N ASP A 61 8.85 -6.96 4.05
CA ASP A 61 8.75 -7.69 5.31
C ASP A 61 7.31 -8.02 5.67
N ARG A 62 6.38 -7.11 5.35
CA ARG A 62 4.96 -7.26 5.67
C ARG A 62 4.09 -6.42 4.74
N ALA A 63 2.95 -6.96 4.34
CA ALA A 63 1.89 -6.19 3.71
C ALA A 63 0.53 -6.49 4.36
N VAL A 64 -0.29 -5.46 4.54
CA VAL A 64 -1.65 -5.57 5.07
C VAL A 64 -2.58 -4.57 4.39
N LEU A 65 -3.83 -4.96 4.17
CA LEU A 65 -4.91 -4.02 3.86
C LEU A 65 -5.77 -3.86 5.11
N VAL A 66 -5.94 -2.61 5.56
CA VAL A 66 -6.84 -2.27 6.66
C VAL A 66 -8.10 -1.65 6.09
N LEU A 67 -9.22 -2.36 6.18
CA LEU A 67 -10.53 -1.87 5.75
C LEU A 67 -11.11 -0.93 6.81
N ARG A 68 -11.57 0.24 6.37
CA ARG A 68 -12.24 1.28 7.17
C ARG A 68 -13.65 1.54 6.61
N GLU A 69 -14.42 2.42 7.25
CA GLU A 69 -15.81 2.69 6.84
C GLU A 69 -15.93 3.31 5.44
N ASP A 70 -14.93 4.09 5.03
CA ASP A 70 -14.90 4.90 3.82
C ASP A 70 -13.92 4.40 2.74
N GLY A 71 -13.32 3.23 2.95
CA GLY A 71 -12.34 2.64 2.03
C GLY A 71 -11.35 1.73 2.76
N GLY A 72 -10.08 1.82 2.41
CA GLY A 72 -9.04 1.05 3.07
C GLY A 72 -7.65 1.64 2.90
N VAL A 73 -6.74 1.23 3.77
CA VAL A 73 -5.33 1.62 3.72
C VAL A 73 -4.50 0.38 3.47
N PHE A 74 -3.84 0.33 2.32
CA PHE A 74 -2.86 -0.68 1.99
C PHE A 74 -1.49 -0.25 2.51
N ILE A 75 -0.91 -1.05 3.39
CA ILE A 75 0.33 -0.75 4.10
C ILE A 75 1.36 -1.81 3.70
N ILE A 76 2.53 -1.37 3.24
CA ILE A 76 3.67 -2.23 2.93
C ILE A 76 4.87 -1.76 3.76
N LYS A 77 5.49 -2.70 4.50
CA LYS A 77 6.76 -2.49 5.21
C LYS A 77 7.90 -3.11 4.41
N VAL A 78 8.95 -2.34 4.14
CA VAL A 78 10.13 -2.78 3.40
C VAL A 78 11.37 -2.59 4.26
N GLU A 79 12.15 -3.65 4.41
CA GLU A 79 13.42 -3.73 5.15
C GLU A 79 13.41 -3.12 6.57
N ASN A 80 12.26 -3.10 7.25
CA ASN A 80 11.99 -2.46 8.53
C ASN A 80 12.36 -0.97 8.61
N VAL A 81 12.57 -0.32 7.47
CA VAL A 81 12.99 1.08 7.38
C VAL A 81 12.04 1.93 6.54
N VAL A 82 11.28 1.33 5.62
CA VAL A 82 10.28 2.06 4.82
C VAL A 82 8.87 1.55 5.11
N ASP A 83 7.96 2.49 5.39
CA ASP A 83 6.52 2.30 5.48
C ASP A 83 5.82 3.00 4.31
N ILE A 84 5.23 2.24 3.39
CA ILE A 84 4.40 2.75 2.30
C ILE A 84 2.94 2.59 2.70
N ARG A 85 2.16 3.67 2.65
CA ARG A 85 0.72 3.69 2.93
C ARG A 85 -0.04 4.25 1.74
N ILE A 86 -0.95 3.47 1.18
CA ILE A 86 -1.82 3.89 0.08
C ILE A 86 -3.25 3.84 0.54
N THR A 87 -3.93 4.98 0.52
CA THR A 87 -5.35 5.06 0.85
C THR A 87 -6.18 4.87 -0.42
N ILE A 88 -7.12 3.92 -0.37
CA ILE A 88 -7.88 3.40 -1.50
C ILE A 88 -9.36 3.54 -1.20
N ARG A 89 -10.12 4.14 -2.12
CA ARG A 89 -11.57 4.29 -2.00
C ARG A 89 -12.29 2.95 -2.17
N ASP A 90 -11.97 2.20 -3.21
CA ASP A 90 -12.67 0.95 -3.57
C ASP A 90 -12.02 -0.30 -2.96
N ALA A 91 -11.63 -0.23 -1.68
CA ALA A 91 -10.94 -1.34 -1.00
C ALA A 91 -11.75 -2.65 -0.98
N LEU A 92 -13.09 -2.59 -0.95
CA LEU A 92 -13.93 -3.78 -1.05
C LEU A 92 -13.81 -4.49 -2.39
N ARG A 93 -13.64 -3.75 -3.49
CA ARG A 93 -13.41 -4.34 -4.81
C ARG A 93 -12.05 -5.01 -4.85
N LEU A 94 -11.03 -4.37 -4.29
CA LEU A 94 -9.69 -4.96 -4.17
C LEU A 94 -9.71 -6.28 -3.38
N ILE A 95 -10.40 -6.32 -2.24
CA ILE A 95 -10.57 -7.54 -1.43
C ILE A 95 -11.17 -8.67 -2.26
N LYS A 96 -12.21 -8.38 -3.06
CA LYS A 96 -12.87 -9.37 -3.93
C LYS A 96 -11.96 -9.84 -5.06
N ASP A 97 -11.36 -8.90 -5.80
CA ASP A 97 -10.52 -9.21 -6.97
C ASP A 97 -9.31 -10.08 -6.60
N PHE A 98 -8.74 -9.88 -5.41
CA PHE A 98 -7.56 -10.62 -4.92
C PHE A 98 -7.89 -11.76 -3.95
N SER A 99 -9.18 -12.00 -3.70
CA SER A 99 -9.67 -13.01 -2.76
C SER A 99 -8.96 -12.93 -1.40
N LEU A 100 -8.92 -11.73 -0.82
CA LEU A 100 -8.22 -11.50 0.44
C LEU A 100 -9.01 -12.05 1.62
N SER A 101 -8.31 -12.81 2.47
CA SER A 101 -8.86 -13.35 3.70
C SER A 101 -8.59 -12.41 4.88
N GLN A 102 -9.57 -12.27 5.75
CA GLN A 102 -9.40 -11.55 7.00
C GLN A 102 -8.49 -12.36 7.94
N GLY A 103 -7.54 -11.68 8.58
CA GLY A 103 -6.66 -12.27 9.59
C GLY A 103 -7.18 -12.13 11.02
#